data_AF-A0A2D5FLB8-F1
#
_entry.id   AF-A0A2D5FLB8-F1
#
_cell.length_a   1.000
_cell.length_b   1.000
_cell.length_c   1.000
_cell.angle_alpha   90.00
_cell.angle_beta   90.00
_cell.angle_gamma   90.00
#
_symmetry.space_group_name_H-M   'P 1'
#
loop_
_entity.id
_entity.type
_entity.pdbx_description
1 polymer ?
#
loop_
_entity_poly.entity_id
_entity_poly.type
_entity_poly.pdbx_seq_one_letter_code
_entity_poly.pdbx_strand_id
1 'polypeptide(L)' 'MHIHLLYRLERISDLAPLLTATDTIILMDESMANDPRFTTCALPCDIKILSDHSLGSEHSLSRTEWVELLHAHCHWLTWD' A
#
# COMPACT_ATOMS: atom_id res chain seq x y z
N MET A 1 -10.76 0.91 -8.85
CA MET A 1 -9.70 1.61 -8.11
C MET A 1 -10.15 1.84 -6.68
N HIS A 2 -9.72 0.94 -5.81
CA HIS A 2 -9.81 1.04 -4.37
C HIS A 2 -8.41 1.24 -3.80
N ILE A 3 -8.35 1.92 -2.66
CA ILE A 3 -7.12 2.04 -1.88
C ILE A 3 -7.18 1.04 -0.74
N HIS A 4 -6.17 0.19 -0.63
CA HIS A 4 -6.03 -0.80 0.43
C HIS A 4 -4.91 -0.37 1.38
N LEU A 5 -5.28 0.01 2.60
CA LEU A 5 -4.35 0.39 3.66
C LEU A 5 -3.95 -0.87 4.43
N LEU A 6 -2.70 -1.31 4.25
CA LEU A 6 -2.19 -2.53 4.85
C LEU A 6 -1.30 -2.20 6.04
N TYR A 7 -1.75 -2.58 7.25
CA TYR A 7 -1.01 -2.37 8.49
C TYR A 7 -0.18 -3.60 8.89
N ARG A 8 -0.51 -4.78 8.36
CA ARG A 8 0.13 -6.06 8.69
C ARG A 8 0.29 -6.95 7.47
N LEU A 9 1.49 -7.45 7.23
CA LEU A 9 1.79 -8.30 6.06
C LEU A 9 1.05 -9.64 6.11
N GLU A 10 0.66 -10.10 7.29
CA GLU A 10 -0.10 -11.34 7.46
C GLU A 10 -1.44 -11.30 6.72
N ARG A 11 -1.99 -10.10 6.47
CA ARG A 11 -3.26 -9.93 5.75
C ARG A 11 -3.11 -9.98 4.22
N ILE A 12 -1.88 -10.04 3.69
CA ILE A 12 -1.62 -9.98 2.25
C ILE A 12 -2.23 -11.19 1.51
N SER A 13 -2.27 -12.36 2.13
CA SER A 13 -2.86 -13.56 1.53
C SER A 13 -4.37 -13.44 1.37
N ASP A 14 -5.03 -12.71 2.27
CA ASP A 14 -6.47 -12.47 2.23
C ASP A 14 -6.82 -11.35 1.26
N LEU A 15 -5.92 -10.36 1.15
CA LEU A 15 -6.04 -9.23 0.23
C LEU A 15 -5.77 -9.63 -1.22
N ALA A 16 -4.73 -10.43 -1.48
CA ALA A 16 -4.24 -10.71 -2.83
C ALA A 16 -5.31 -11.20 -3.83
N PRO A 17 -6.26 -12.10 -3.45
CA PRO A 17 -7.32 -12.54 -4.35
C PRO A 17 -8.34 -11.45 -4.74
N LEU A 18 -8.40 -10.35 -3.99
CA LEU A 18 -9.35 -9.25 -4.20
C LEU A 18 -8.79 -8.13 -5.07
N LEU A 19 -7.49 -8.14 -5.33
CA LEU A 19 -6.79 -7.06 -6.02
C LEU A 19 -7.00 -7.12 -7.53
N THR A 20 -7.18 -5.95 -8.12
CA THR A 20 -7.15 -5.73 -9.56
C THR A 20 -6.01 -4.78 -9.92
N ALA A 21 -5.64 -4.74 -11.20
CA ALA A 21 -4.59 -3.83 -11.68
C ALA A 21 -4.91 -2.33 -11.53
N THR A 22 -6.15 -1.98 -11.18
CA THR A 22 -6.56 -0.59 -10.93
C THR A 22 -6.51 -0.21 -9.46
N ASP A 23 -6.22 -1.14 -8.57
CA ASP A 23 -6.17 -0.88 -7.14
C ASP A 23 -4.78 -0.39 -6.73
N THR A 24 -4.70 0.18 -5.53
CA THR A 24 -3.43 0.61 -4.94
C THR A 24 -3.34 0.12 -3.52
N ILE A 25 -2.24 -0.52 -3.18
CA ILE A 25 -1.93 -0.87 -1.80
C ILE A 25 -1.02 0.21 -1.22
N ILE A 26 -1.34 0.67 -0.02
CA ILE A 26 -0.47 1.54 0.77
C ILE A 26 -0.03 0.74 1.98
N LEU A 27 1.28 0.48 2.06
CA LEU A 27 1.90 -0.08 3.27
C LEU A 27 2.00 1.03 4.29
N MET A 28 1.36 0.84 5.44
CA MET A 28 1.30 1.86 6.50
C MET A 28 2.54 1.84 7.40
N ASP A 29 3.38 0.81 7.28
CA ASP A 29 4.67 0.66 7.95
C ASP A 29 5.77 0.39 6.92
N GLU A 30 6.78 1.26 6.89
CA GLU A 30 7.92 1.16 5.97
C GLU A 30 8.74 -0.12 6.17
N SER A 31 8.77 -0.67 7.39
CA SER A 31 9.51 -1.91 7.67
C SER A 31 9.00 -3.10 6.85
N MET A 32 7.72 -3.07 6.45
CA MET A 32 7.09 -4.11 5.63
C MET A 32 7.64 -4.17 4.21
N ALA A 33 8.15 -3.06 3.67
CA ALA A 33 8.70 -3.01 2.31
C ALA A 33 9.97 -3.87 2.15
N ASN A 34 10.72 -4.02 3.24
CA ASN A 34 11.95 -4.81 3.28
C ASN A 34 11.70 -6.29 3.65
N ASP A 35 10.45 -6.67 3.92
CA ASP A 35 10.12 -8.03 4.32
C ASP A 35 10.15 -8.98 3.09
N PRO A 36 10.90 -10.09 3.16
CA PRO A 36 10.98 -11.05 2.06
C PRO A 36 9.64 -11.72 1.71
N ARG A 37 8.67 -11.73 2.63
CA ARG A 37 7.30 -12.20 2.35
C ARG A 37 6.57 -11.30 1.36
N PHE A 38 6.92 -10.01 1.34
CA PHE A 38 6.30 -9.05 0.44
C PHE A 38 6.87 -9.16 -0.99
N THR A 39 8.19 -9.26 -1.10
CA THR A 39 8.90 -9.34 -2.40
C THR A 39 8.61 -10.62 -3.19
N THR A 40 8.07 -11.64 -2.54
CA THR A 40 7.67 -12.91 -3.17
C THR A 40 6.23 -12.91 -3.68
N CYS A 41 5.41 -11.92 -3.29
CA CYS A 41 4.05 -11.76 -3.78
C CYS A 41 4.03 -10.94 -5.08
N ALA A 42 3.83 -11.59 -6.21
CA ALA A 42 3.52 -10.89 -7.46
C ALA A 42 2.07 -10.37 -7.41
N LEU A 43 1.89 -9.12 -6.98
CA LEU A 43 0.58 -8.47 -6.94
C LEU A 43 0.29 -7.77 -8.26
N PRO A 44 -0.97 -7.76 -8.73
CA PRO A 44 -1.32 -7.20 -10.04
C PRO A 44 -1.41 -5.67 -10.03
N CYS A 45 -1.18 -5.01 -8.90
CA CYS A 45 -1.56 -3.63 -8.64
C CYS A 45 -0.37 -2.80 -8.15
N ASP A 46 -0.54 -1.47 -8.14
CA ASP A 46 0.49 -0.58 -7.62
C ASP A 46 0.61 -0.69 -6.10
N ILE A 47 1.86 -0.61 -5.64
CA ILE A 47 2.22 -0.62 -4.22
C ILE A 47 2.94 0.67 -3.92
N LYS A 48 2.48 1.34 -2.86
CA LYS A 48 3.12 2.52 -2.29
C LYS A 48 3.41 2.29 -0.81
N ILE A 49 4.42 2.97 -0.29
CA ILE A 49 4.89 2.84 1.09
C ILE A 49 4.76 4.20 1.74
N LEU A 50 4.04 4.27 2.86
CA LEU A 50 4.02 5.47 3.67
C LEU A 50 5.38 5.61 4.36
N SER A 51 6.16 6.60 3.95
CA SER A 51 7.45 6.92 4.56
C SER A 51 7.49 8.39 4.96
N ASP A 52 7.98 8.64 6.17
CA ASP A 52 8.26 9.99 6.65
C ASP A 52 9.58 10.52 6.07
N HIS A 53 10.38 9.63 5.47
CA HIS A 53 11.62 9.98 4.81
C HIS A 53 11.34 10.14 3.33
N SER A 54 11.47 11.37 2.82
CA SER A 54 11.39 11.68 1.40
C SER A 54 12.58 11.06 0.67
N LEU A 55 12.55 9.74 0.45
CA LEU A 55 13.62 9.00 -0.20
C LEU A 55 13.62 9.20 -1.72
N GLY A 56 12.68 9.98 -2.27
CA GLY A 56 12.60 10.24 -3.71
C GLY A 56 12.34 8.99 -4.55
N SER A 57 11.96 7.87 -3.90
CA SER A 57 11.55 6.65 -4.58
C SER A 57 10.14 6.83 -5.12
N GLU A 58 9.91 6.41 -6.36
CA GLU A 58 8.60 6.40 -7.03
C GLU A 58 7.52 5.61 -6.26
N HIS A 59 7.93 4.73 -5.35
CA HIS A 59 7.05 3.94 -4.50
C HIS A 59 6.80 4.55 -3.12
N SER A 60 7.45 5.67 -2.78
CA SER A 60 7.28 6.35 -1.49
C SER A 60 6.13 7.35 -1.54
N LEU A 61 5.32 7.37 -0.48
CA LEU A 61 4.27 8.34 -0.22
C LEU A 61 4.62 9.10 1.06
N SER A 62 4.69 10.43 0.98
CA SER A 62 4.72 11.26 2.19
C SER A 62 3.34 11.29 2.86
N ARG A 63 3.29 11.69 4.13
CA ARG A 63 2.00 11.87 4.84
C ARG A 63 1.07 12.86 4.13
N THR A 64 1.60 13.94 3.58
CA THR A 64 0.77 14.93 2.88
C THR A 64 0.13 14.33 1.64
N GLU A 65 0.92 13.68 0.78
CA GLU A 65 0.42 13.02 -0.43
C GLU A 65 -0.56 11.89 -0.10
N TRP A 66 -0.35 11.16 1.00
CA TRP A 66 -1.29 10.15 1.49
C TRP A 66 -2.64 10.76 1.87
N VAL A 67 -2.66 11.87 2.62
CA VAL A 67 -3.92 12.57 2.96
C VAL A 67 -4.64 13.02 1.69
N GLU A 68 -3.91 13.64 0.76
CA GLU A 68 -4.48 14.13 -0.49
C GLU A 68 -5.06 12.98 -1.33
N LEU A 69 -4.36 11.85 -1.41
CA LEU A 69 -4.81 10.66 -2.11
C LEU A 69 -6.10 10.10 -1.48
N LEU A 70 -6.16 9.97 -0.15
CA LEU A 70 -7.39 9.51 0.52
C LEU A 70 -8.54 10.50 0.36
N HIS A 71 -8.27 11.80 0.35
CA HIS A 71 -9.29 12.81 0.12
C HIS A 71 -9.83 12.77 -1.32
N ALA A 72 -8.98 12.44 -2.30
CA ALA A 72 -9.37 12.28 -3.70
C ALA A 72 -10.18 10.99 -3.96
N HIS A 73 -10.09 10.00 -3.06
CA HIS A 73 -10.71 8.69 -3.23
C HIS A 73 -11.64 8.32 -2.07
N CYS A 74 -12.94 8.37 -2.31
CA CYS A 74 -13.98 8.14 -1.30
C CYS A 74 -14.08 6.69 -0.77
N HIS A 75 -13.36 5.73 -1.36
CA HIS A 75 -13.47 4.31 -1.02
C HIS A 75 -12.08 3.71 -0.74
N TRP A 76 -11.76 3.59 0.55
CA TRP A 76 -10.57 2.93 1.05
C TRP A 76 -10.94 1.83 2.03
N LEU A 77 -10.10 0.79 2.09
CA LEU A 77 -10.28 -0.42 2.89
C LEU A 77 -9.05 -0.59 3.79
N THR A 78 -9.25 -0.89 5.07
CA THR A 78 -8.16 -1.14 6.02
C THR A 78 -7.99 -2.64 6.27
N TRP A 79 -6.73 -3.04 6.46
CA TRP A 79 -6.33 -4.43 6.71
C TRP A 79 -5.37 -4.45 7.91
N ASP A 80 -5.92 -4.75 9.08
CA ASP A 80 -5.23 -4.84 10.40
C ASP A 80 -4.93 -6.27 10.83
#